data_AF-X1HW95-F1
#
_entry.id   AF-X1HW95-F1
#
_cell.length_a   1.000
_cell.length_b   1.000
_cell.length_c   1.000
_cell.angle_alpha   90.00
_cell.angle_beta   90.00
_cell.angle_gamma   90.00
#
_symmetry.space_group_name_H-M   'P 1'
#
loop_
_entity.id
_entity.type
_entity.pdbx_description
1 polymer ?
#
loop_
_entity_poly.entity_id
_entity_poly.type
_entity_poly.pdbx_seq_one_letter_code
_entity_poly.pdbx_strand_id
1 'polypeptide(L)'
;TLSGIDLDFSVYGQENIKKIEKLLKFDTVQVDDSFVNRTYKASLRLISWSYQEGRQERYYKAEIRELDTWPKFNILEIDGHKFSVLKYKESEQEDDVIGRYALLRLSKNQFGKLQEIFKHKTVQIRRINVDEKPITMKFMGKRYWSEHKEGRKTYYKQIIRLFPHDYLPKHKLNMATGTELISLAILVMSLSIRLEALINELAQNNILSDKKRDMLLQKNWKKLLDNTRKKEILEETDLQLHKALDAEEEFD
;
A
#
# COMPACT_ATOMS: atom_id res chain seq x y z
N THR A 1 -9.82 18.71 10.53
CA THR A 1 -8.42 18.58 10.99
C THR A 1 -8.36 17.34 11.84
N LEU A 2 -7.55 16.35 11.47
CA LEU A 2 -7.38 15.13 12.29
C LEU A 2 -6.62 15.50 13.57
N SER A 3 -6.99 14.89 14.69
CA SER A 3 -6.31 15.17 15.95
C SER A 3 -4.99 14.43 16.04
N GLY A 4 -3.95 15.13 16.49
CA GLY A 4 -2.65 14.56 16.81
C GLY A 4 -2.31 14.85 18.27
N ILE A 5 -1.73 13.89 18.97
CA ILE A 5 -1.28 14.04 20.34
C ILE A 5 0.16 13.56 20.42
N ASP A 6 1.07 14.45 20.82
CA ASP A 6 2.40 14.08 21.25
C ASP A 6 2.34 13.72 22.74
N LEU A 7 2.71 12.48 23.04
CA LEU A 7 2.74 11.93 24.39
C LEU A 7 4.18 11.90 24.90
N ASP A 8 4.33 12.41 26.11
CA ASP A 8 5.59 12.50 26.82
C ASP A 8 5.35 12.01 28.25
N PHE A 9 5.85 10.81 28.57
CA PHE A 9 5.48 10.14 29.83
C PHE A 9 6.55 9.20 30.39
N SER A 10 6.57 9.10 31.72
CA SER A 10 7.36 8.14 32.49
C SER A 10 6.52 6.97 32.95
N VAL A 11 7.10 5.77 32.87
CA VAL A 11 6.49 4.51 33.30
C VAL A 11 7.35 3.89 34.39
N TYR A 12 6.72 3.58 35.52
CA TYR A 12 7.37 2.96 36.67
C TYR A 12 7.01 1.47 36.77
N GLY A 13 8.03 0.65 37.07
CA GLY A 13 7.88 -0.77 37.35
C GLY A 13 7.92 -1.66 36.09
N GLN A 14 8.59 -2.80 36.19
CA GLN A 14 8.87 -3.68 35.05
C GLN A 14 7.61 -4.22 34.36
N GLU A 15 6.52 -4.48 35.09
CA GLU A 15 5.29 -4.98 34.50
C GLU A 15 4.59 -3.94 33.62
N ASN A 16 4.53 -2.68 34.07
CA ASN A 16 3.93 -1.59 33.31
C ASN A 16 4.78 -1.25 32.07
N ILE A 17 6.10 -1.27 32.23
CA ILE A 17 7.04 -1.14 31.10
C ILE A 17 6.74 -2.19 30.02
N LYS A 18 6.62 -3.48 30.40
CA LYS A 18 6.29 -4.55 29.44
C LYS A 18 4.92 -4.35 28.77
N LYS A 19 3.92 -3.84 29.48
CA LYS A 19 2.59 -3.53 28.92
C LYS A 19 2.67 -2.42 27.87
N ILE A 20 3.39 -1.34 28.18
CA ILE A 20 3.59 -0.21 27.25
C ILE A 20 4.41 -0.65 26.03
N GLU A 21 5.50 -1.39 26.23
CA GLU A 21 6.28 -1.95 25.11
C GLU A 21 5.46 -2.87 24.23
N LYS A 22 4.53 -3.65 24.79
CA LYS A 22 3.59 -4.46 24.01
C LYS A 22 2.61 -3.59 23.22
N LEU A 23 2.11 -2.50 23.82
CA LEU A 23 1.21 -1.55 23.15
C LEU A 23 1.93 -0.85 21.97
N LEU A 24 3.18 -0.43 22.16
CA LEU A 24 4.01 0.23 21.15
C LEU A 24 4.40 -0.68 19.97
N LYS A 25 4.13 -1.99 20.05
CA LYS A 25 4.29 -2.92 18.92
C LYS A 25 3.11 -2.92 17.95
N PHE A 26 1.99 -2.27 18.30
CA PHE A 26 0.83 -2.18 17.41
C PHE A 26 0.92 -0.90 16.58
N ASP A 27 0.81 -1.03 15.26
CA ASP A 27 0.81 0.11 14.33
C ASP A 27 -0.45 0.99 14.47
N THR A 28 -1.55 0.43 14.99
CA THR A 28 -2.82 1.12 15.16
C THR A 28 -3.44 0.83 16.53
N VAL A 29 -3.98 1.86 17.17
CA VAL A 29 -4.65 1.81 18.47
C VAL A 29 -6.03 2.44 18.40
N GLN A 30 -6.90 2.07 19.35
CA GLN A 30 -8.16 2.75 19.57
C GLN A 30 -7.98 3.72 20.73
N VAL A 31 -8.21 5.00 20.46
CA VAL A 31 -8.07 6.10 21.42
C VAL A 31 -9.46 6.47 21.91
N ASP A 32 -9.66 6.41 23.21
CA ASP A 32 -10.84 6.97 23.86
C ASP A 32 -10.50 8.35 24.39
N ASP A 33 -10.99 9.39 23.73
CA ASP A 33 -10.69 10.78 24.06
C ASP A 33 -11.89 11.39 24.80
N SER A 34 -11.78 11.39 26.13
CA SER A 34 -12.80 11.90 27.02
C SER A 34 -12.98 13.42 26.96
N PHE A 35 -12.01 14.18 26.46
CA PHE A 35 -12.11 15.64 26.36
C PHE A 35 -13.11 16.08 25.28
N VAL A 36 -13.18 15.30 24.20
CA VAL A 36 -14.09 15.54 23.07
C VAL A 36 -15.15 14.44 22.94
N ASN A 37 -15.28 13.59 23.97
CA ASN A 37 -16.25 12.51 24.11
C ASN A 37 -16.39 11.65 22.84
N ARG A 38 -15.25 11.20 22.31
CA ARG A 38 -15.21 10.41 21.08
C ARG A 38 -14.15 9.33 21.16
N THR A 39 -14.44 8.21 20.51
CA THR A 39 -13.49 7.11 20.37
C THR A 39 -13.08 6.99 18.90
N TYR A 40 -11.78 7.04 18.60
CA TYR A 40 -11.26 7.01 17.24
C TYR A 40 -10.10 6.02 17.07
N LYS A 41 -9.82 5.64 15.82
CA LYS A 41 -8.63 4.85 15.49
C LYS A 41 -7.48 5.79 15.21
N ALA A 42 -6.29 5.46 15.70
CA ALA A 42 -5.09 6.25 15.51
C ALA A 42 -3.89 5.37 15.17
N SER A 43 -2.89 5.93 14.48
CA SER A 43 -1.56 5.35 14.47
C SER A 43 -0.83 5.72 15.76
N LEU A 44 -0.06 4.79 16.30
CA LEU A 44 0.81 5.00 17.45
C LEU A 44 2.25 4.80 17.00
N ARG A 45 3.08 5.85 17.12
CA ARG A 45 4.49 5.82 16.72
C ARG A 45 5.36 6.14 17.92
N LEU A 46 6.33 5.28 18.23
CA LEU A 46 7.39 5.60 19.18
C LEU A 46 8.40 6.55 18.51
N ILE A 47 8.59 7.75 19.07
CA ILE A 47 9.61 8.71 18.61
C ILE A 47 10.94 8.37 19.26
N SER A 48 10.97 8.27 20.58
CA SER A 48 12.17 7.95 21.34
C SER A 48 11.84 7.37 22.72
N TRP A 49 12.82 6.73 23.33
CA TRP A 49 12.73 6.28 24.72
C TRP A 49 14.10 6.40 25.38
N SER A 50 14.11 6.56 26.70
CA SER A 50 15.34 6.59 27.49
C SER A 50 15.16 5.85 28.80
N TYR A 51 16.25 5.29 29.31
CA TYR A 51 16.30 4.71 30.64
C TYR A 51 17.61 5.10 31.33
N GLN A 52 17.57 5.12 32.66
CA GLN A 52 18.76 5.33 33.48
C GLN A 52 19.03 4.07 34.29
N GLU A 53 20.25 3.55 34.20
CA GLU A 53 20.66 2.37 34.94
C GLU A 53 20.52 2.61 36.46
N GLY A 54 19.94 1.64 37.18
CA GLY A 54 19.61 1.76 38.60
C GLY A 54 18.26 2.43 38.92
N ARG A 55 17.54 2.97 37.94
CA ARG A 55 16.16 3.47 38.13
C ARG A 55 15.12 2.49 37.57
N GLN A 56 14.01 2.31 38.28
CA GLN A 56 12.86 1.51 37.80
C GLN A 56 11.93 2.28 36.85
N GLU A 57 12.40 3.39 36.32
CA GLU A 57 11.66 4.32 35.49
C GLU A 57 12.18 4.26 34.05
N ARG A 58 11.25 4.23 33.10
CA ARG A 58 11.55 4.46 31.68
C ARG A 58 10.70 5.59 31.15
N TYR A 59 11.32 6.40 30.33
CA TYR A 59 10.71 7.57 29.72
C TYR A 59 10.46 7.31 28.23
N TYR A 60 9.29 7.73 27.75
CA TYR A 60 8.84 7.52 26.37
C TYR A 60 8.34 8.82 25.77
N LYS A 61 8.69 9.03 24.49
CA LYS A 61 8.04 9.99 23.60
C LYS A 61 7.34 9.22 22.49
N ALA A 62 6.02 9.37 22.40
CA ALA A 62 5.21 8.73 21.36
C ALA A 62 4.30 9.74 20.69
N GLU A 63 3.91 9.47 19.46
CA GLU A 63 2.98 10.27 18.68
C GLU A 63 1.74 9.42 18.39
N ILE A 64 0.57 9.99 18.65
CA ILE A 64 -0.72 9.43 18.28
C ILE A 64 -1.33 10.33 17.21
N ARG A 65 -1.61 9.80 16.02
CA ARG A 65 -2.34 10.53 14.98
C ARG A 65 -3.64 9.84 14.65
N GLU A 66 -4.76 10.56 14.80
CA GLU A 66 -6.06 10.10 14.35
C GLU A 66 -6.00 9.70 12.88
N LEU A 67 -6.43 8.48 12.59
CA LEU A 67 -6.54 7.98 11.23
C LEU A 67 -7.85 8.50 10.66
N ASP A 68 -7.79 9.18 9.52
CA ASP A 68 -8.99 9.48 8.76
C ASP A 68 -9.63 8.16 8.32
N THR A 69 -10.79 7.86 8.88
CA THR A 69 -11.55 6.70 8.42
C THR A 69 -12.45 7.15 7.28
N TRP A 70 -12.10 6.72 6.07
CA TRP A 70 -12.88 7.00 4.87
C TRP A 70 -14.39 6.76 5.08
N PRO A 71 -15.24 7.60 4.49
CA PRO A 71 -16.68 7.54 4.69
C PRO A 71 -17.22 6.15 4.32
N LYS A 72 -18.11 5.63 5.18
CA LYS A 72 -18.80 4.37 4.91
C LYS A 72 -20.00 4.61 4.01
N PHE A 73 -20.10 3.84 2.94
CA PHE A 73 -21.26 3.81 2.05
C PHE A 73 -21.45 2.39 1.51
N ASN A 74 -22.65 2.09 1.06
CA ASN A 74 -23.06 0.76 0.59
C ASN A 74 -23.39 0.72 -0.90
N ILE A 75 -23.46 1.88 -1.57
CA ILE A 75 -23.79 1.99 -3.00
C ILE A 75 -22.76 2.88 -3.69
N LEU A 76 -22.09 2.31 -4.69
CA LEU A 76 -21.27 3.05 -5.64
C LEU A 76 -22.05 3.19 -6.94
N GLU A 77 -22.21 4.42 -7.41
CA GLU A 77 -22.72 4.69 -8.75
C GLU A 77 -21.53 4.82 -9.72
N ILE A 78 -21.58 4.15 -10.87
CA ILE A 78 -20.59 4.23 -11.94
C ILE A 78 -21.35 4.46 -13.25
N ASP A 79 -21.08 5.57 -13.92
CA ASP A 79 -21.77 6.01 -15.14
C ASP A 79 -23.31 5.93 -15.01
N GLY A 80 -23.85 6.33 -13.86
CA GLY A 80 -25.29 6.31 -13.56
C GLY A 80 -25.86 4.95 -13.13
N HIS A 81 -25.05 3.88 -13.16
CA HIS A 81 -25.48 2.56 -12.68
C HIS A 81 -25.07 2.34 -11.22
N LYS A 82 -26.02 1.88 -10.39
CA LYS A 82 -25.81 1.65 -8.96
C LYS A 82 -25.38 0.21 -8.68
N PHE A 83 -24.30 0.07 -7.91
CA PHE A 83 -23.70 -1.19 -7.53
C PHE A 83 -23.56 -1.28 -6.01
N SER A 84 -23.92 -2.43 -5.44
CA SER A 84 -23.77 -2.68 -4.01
C SER A 84 -22.30 -2.92 -3.67
N VAL A 85 -21.81 -2.27 -2.62
CA VAL A 85 -20.42 -2.36 -2.17
C VAL A 85 -20.33 -3.28 -0.96
N LEU A 86 -19.49 -4.33 -1.07
CA LEU A 86 -19.15 -5.22 0.04
C LEU A 86 -17.96 -4.69 0.85
N LYS A 87 -16.99 -4.09 0.16
CA LYS A 87 -15.80 -3.53 0.79
C LYS A 87 -15.32 -2.33 0.00
N TYR A 88 -14.90 -1.28 0.71
CA TYR A 88 -14.31 -0.09 0.13
C TYR A 88 -13.06 0.30 0.89
N LYS A 89 -12.05 0.80 0.18
CA LYS A 89 -10.84 1.37 0.76
C LYS A 89 -10.33 2.46 -0.16
N GLU A 90 -10.02 3.63 0.38
CA GLU A 90 -9.15 4.59 -0.29
C GLU A 90 -7.75 4.48 0.28
N SER A 91 -6.76 4.79 -0.54
CA SER A 91 -5.35 4.78 -0.18
C SER A 91 -4.69 5.97 -0.85
N GLU A 92 -4.08 6.81 -0.05
CA GLU A 92 -3.14 7.81 -0.54
C GLU A 92 -1.95 7.11 -1.21
N GLN A 93 -1.61 7.59 -2.38
CA GLN A 93 -0.44 7.20 -3.17
C GLN A 93 0.53 8.39 -3.18
N GLU A 94 1.64 8.27 -3.91
CA GLU A 94 2.55 9.40 -4.16
C GLU A 94 1.78 10.60 -4.74
N ASP A 95 2.25 11.82 -4.39
CA ASP A 95 1.71 13.11 -4.81
C ASP A 95 0.24 13.37 -4.42
N ASP A 96 -0.15 12.97 -3.19
CA ASP A 96 -1.49 13.16 -2.61
C ASP A 96 -2.63 12.54 -3.46
N VAL A 97 -2.31 11.56 -4.29
CA VAL A 97 -3.28 10.92 -5.18
C VAL A 97 -4.05 9.84 -4.43
N ILE A 98 -5.38 9.98 -4.44
CA ILE A 98 -6.27 9.02 -3.78
C ILE A 98 -6.67 7.91 -4.75
N GLY A 99 -6.03 6.74 -4.60
CA GLY A 99 -6.44 5.49 -5.22
C GLY A 99 -7.63 4.87 -4.48
N ARG A 100 -8.57 4.27 -5.22
CA ARG A 100 -9.81 3.72 -4.67
C ARG A 100 -9.98 2.26 -5.04
N TYR A 101 -10.33 1.45 -4.06
CA TYR A 101 -10.63 0.03 -4.22
C TYR A 101 -12.07 -0.23 -3.78
N ALA A 102 -12.84 -0.96 -4.60
CA ALA A 102 -14.13 -1.48 -4.19
C ALA A 102 -14.32 -2.94 -4.59
N LEU A 103 -14.91 -3.72 -3.69
CA LEU A 103 -15.45 -5.05 -3.96
C LEU A 103 -16.96 -4.93 -4.10
N LEU A 104 -17.48 -5.19 -5.30
CA LEU A 104 -18.91 -5.06 -5.60
C LEU A 104 -19.63 -6.40 -5.51
N ARG A 105 -20.88 -6.39 -5.05
CA ARG A 105 -21.84 -7.51 -5.17
C ARG A 105 -22.79 -7.23 -6.33
N LEU A 106 -22.82 -8.13 -7.30
CA LEU A 106 -23.48 -7.92 -8.58
C LEU A 106 -24.48 -9.04 -8.87
N SER A 107 -25.67 -8.67 -9.35
CA SER A 107 -26.51 -9.60 -10.11
C SER A 107 -25.88 -9.92 -11.47
N LYS A 108 -26.36 -10.98 -12.15
CA LYS A 108 -25.91 -11.33 -13.51
C LYS A 108 -26.01 -10.15 -14.49
N ASN A 109 -27.12 -9.39 -14.43
CA ASN A 109 -27.33 -8.22 -15.27
C ASN A 109 -26.33 -7.09 -14.93
N GLN A 110 -26.15 -6.78 -13.65
CA GLN A 110 -25.15 -5.78 -13.23
C GLN A 110 -23.73 -6.19 -13.59
N PHE A 111 -23.40 -7.48 -13.54
CA PHE A 111 -22.10 -7.99 -13.98
C PHE A 111 -21.88 -7.71 -15.48
N GLY A 112 -22.85 -8.07 -16.33
CA GLY A 112 -22.78 -7.76 -17.78
C GLY A 112 -22.64 -6.26 -18.05
N LYS A 113 -23.42 -5.41 -17.37
CA LYS A 113 -23.28 -3.95 -17.49
C LYS A 113 -21.89 -3.46 -17.10
N LEU A 114 -21.35 -3.95 -15.98
CA LEU A 114 -20.03 -3.53 -15.53
C LEU A 114 -18.92 -3.95 -16.51
N GLN A 115 -19.06 -5.10 -17.17
CA GLN A 115 -18.15 -5.51 -18.25
C GLN A 115 -18.17 -4.55 -19.44
N GLU A 116 -19.33 -3.99 -19.80
CA GLU A 116 -19.42 -2.95 -20.83
C GLU A 116 -18.76 -1.64 -20.37
N ILE A 117 -19.03 -1.19 -19.14
CA ILE A 117 -18.44 0.03 -18.59
C ILE A 117 -16.91 -0.07 -18.52
N PHE A 118 -16.36 -1.26 -18.27
CA PHE A 118 -14.91 -1.49 -18.29
C PHE A 118 -14.22 -1.22 -19.63
N LYS A 119 -14.98 -1.10 -20.74
CA LYS A 119 -14.43 -0.70 -22.05
C LYS A 119 -14.21 0.81 -22.14
N HIS A 120 -14.80 1.59 -21.25
CA HIS A 120 -14.66 3.04 -21.25
C HIS A 120 -13.25 3.44 -20.78
N LYS A 121 -12.66 4.44 -21.45
CA LYS A 121 -11.36 5.00 -21.04
C LYS A 121 -11.43 5.69 -19.69
N THR A 122 -12.59 6.25 -19.36
CA THR A 122 -12.89 7.04 -18.15
C THR A 122 -14.30 6.75 -17.71
N VAL A 123 -14.53 6.86 -16.40
CA VAL A 123 -15.85 6.68 -15.79
C VAL A 123 -16.14 7.78 -14.79
N GLN A 124 -17.41 8.09 -14.62
CA GLN A 124 -17.91 8.95 -13.55
C GLN A 124 -18.34 8.08 -12.39
N ILE A 125 -17.73 8.26 -11.22
CA ILE A 125 -18.13 7.53 -10.02
C ILE A 125 -18.79 8.47 -9.02
N ARG A 126 -19.75 7.97 -8.25
CA ARG A 126 -20.34 8.72 -7.14
C ARG A 126 -20.60 7.80 -5.96
N ARG A 127 -20.00 8.09 -4.80
CA ARG A 127 -20.33 7.43 -3.54
C ARG A 127 -21.65 7.99 -3.06
N ILE A 128 -22.72 7.21 -3.15
CA ILE A 128 -24.07 7.68 -2.81
C ILE A 128 -24.11 8.06 -1.32
N ASN A 129 -24.68 9.24 -1.02
CA ASN A 129 -24.76 9.88 0.30
C ASN A 129 -23.42 10.39 0.87
N VAL A 130 -22.36 10.42 0.05
CA VAL A 130 -21.04 10.96 0.43
C VAL A 130 -20.61 12.05 -0.54
N ASP A 131 -20.70 11.77 -1.85
CA ASP A 131 -20.30 12.71 -2.88
C ASP A 131 -21.51 13.49 -3.40
N GLU A 132 -21.43 14.81 -3.42
CA GLU A 132 -22.46 15.67 -4.00
C GLU A 132 -22.51 15.55 -5.53
N LYS A 133 -21.34 15.39 -6.17
CA LYS A 133 -21.17 15.31 -7.62
C LYS A 133 -20.33 14.09 -8.02
N PRO A 134 -20.55 13.51 -9.21
CA PRO A 134 -19.68 12.47 -9.72
C PRO A 134 -18.23 12.95 -9.90
N ILE A 135 -17.30 12.02 -9.70
CA ILE A 135 -15.86 12.22 -9.81
C ILE A 135 -15.36 11.44 -11.04
N THR A 136 -14.61 12.11 -11.91
CA THR A 136 -13.99 11.49 -13.08
C THR A 136 -12.80 10.62 -12.68
N MET A 137 -12.85 9.35 -13.02
CA MET A 137 -11.86 8.35 -12.65
C MET A 137 -11.55 7.43 -13.85
N LYS A 138 -10.52 6.61 -13.70
CA LYS A 138 -10.17 5.53 -14.63
C LYS A 138 -10.06 4.20 -13.91
N PHE A 139 -10.50 3.12 -14.54
CA PHE A 139 -10.21 1.78 -14.04
C PHE A 139 -8.74 1.42 -14.25
N MET A 140 -8.16 0.76 -13.26
CA MET A 140 -6.77 0.29 -13.28
C MET A 140 -6.65 -1.11 -12.68
N GLY A 141 -5.54 -1.78 -13.00
CA GLY A 141 -5.20 -3.09 -12.44
C GLY A 141 -5.91 -4.28 -13.09
N LYS A 142 -5.45 -5.48 -12.74
CA LYS A 142 -6.07 -6.76 -13.16
C LYS A 142 -7.52 -6.86 -12.65
N ARG A 143 -8.41 -7.39 -13.50
CA ARG A 143 -9.86 -7.50 -13.24
C ARG A 143 -10.16 -8.87 -12.64
N TYR A 144 -10.39 -8.91 -11.33
CA TYR A 144 -10.71 -10.16 -10.63
C TYR A 144 -12.20 -10.25 -10.34
N TRP A 145 -12.79 -11.39 -10.65
CA TRP A 145 -14.18 -11.70 -10.33
C TRP A 145 -14.35 -13.15 -9.90
N SER A 146 -15.46 -13.42 -9.23
CA SER A 146 -15.86 -14.79 -8.86
C SER A 146 -17.38 -14.92 -8.83
N GLU A 147 -17.87 -16.10 -9.19
CA GLU A 147 -19.28 -16.49 -9.03
C GLU A 147 -19.50 -17.09 -7.63
N HIS A 148 -20.58 -16.70 -6.96
CA HIS A 148 -20.97 -17.19 -5.64
C HIS A 148 -22.41 -17.68 -5.67
N LYS A 149 -22.67 -18.81 -5.02
CA LYS A 149 -24.02 -19.38 -4.87
C LYS A 149 -24.39 -19.41 -3.39
N GLU A 150 -25.53 -18.81 -3.06
CA GLU A 150 -26.05 -18.72 -1.70
C GLU A 150 -27.50 -19.24 -1.73
N GLY A 151 -27.67 -20.51 -1.38
CA GLY A 151 -28.92 -21.24 -1.62
C GLY A 151 -29.24 -21.33 -3.12
N ARG A 152 -30.40 -20.80 -3.53
CA ARG A 152 -30.85 -20.75 -4.94
C ARG A 152 -30.45 -19.46 -5.68
N LYS A 153 -29.72 -18.55 -5.05
CA LYS A 153 -29.33 -17.27 -5.65
C LYS A 153 -27.86 -17.27 -6.04
N THR A 154 -27.59 -16.97 -7.31
CA THR A 154 -26.23 -16.71 -7.82
C THR A 154 -25.96 -15.22 -7.82
N TYR A 155 -24.78 -14.82 -7.34
CA TYR A 155 -24.29 -13.45 -7.45
C TYR A 155 -22.80 -13.44 -7.78
N TYR A 156 -22.32 -12.32 -8.31
CA TYR A 156 -20.93 -12.15 -8.70
C TYR A 156 -20.25 -11.15 -7.78
N LYS A 157 -19.00 -11.41 -7.44
CA LYS A 157 -18.13 -10.45 -6.78
C LYS A 157 -17.13 -9.92 -7.81
N GLN A 158 -17.02 -8.61 -7.95
CA GLN A 158 -16.03 -7.99 -8.84
C GLN A 158 -15.20 -6.99 -8.04
N ILE A 159 -13.88 -7.08 -8.20
CA ILE A 159 -12.94 -6.06 -7.72
C ILE A 159 -12.82 -4.97 -8.78
N ILE A 160 -12.94 -3.72 -8.36
CA ILE A 160 -12.59 -2.54 -9.15
C ILE A 160 -11.50 -1.75 -8.43
N ARG A 161 -10.57 -1.19 -9.21
CA ARG A 161 -9.60 -0.21 -8.74
C ARG A 161 -9.70 1.03 -9.61
N LEU A 162 -9.80 2.18 -8.98
CA LEU A 162 -10.13 3.46 -9.59
C LEU A 162 -9.08 4.49 -9.21
N PHE A 163 -8.55 5.22 -10.20
CA PHE A 163 -7.56 6.27 -10.01
C PHE A 163 -8.02 7.59 -10.65
N PRO A 164 -7.55 8.75 -10.16
CA PRO A 164 -7.80 10.03 -10.82
C PRO A 164 -7.36 10.00 -12.28
N HIS A 165 -8.10 10.71 -13.13
CA HIS A 165 -7.84 10.72 -14.58
C HIS A 165 -6.40 11.12 -14.93
N ASP A 166 -5.86 12.08 -14.18
CA ASP A 166 -4.62 12.79 -14.46
C ASP A 166 -3.37 12.10 -13.88
N TYR A 167 -3.55 11.06 -13.07
CA TYR A 167 -2.47 10.36 -12.37
C TYR A 167 -1.64 9.40 -13.25
N LEU A 168 -1.97 9.27 -14.54
CA LEU A 168 -1.28 8.30 -15.39
C LEU A 168 0.04 8.84 -15.93
N PRO A 169 1.14 8.07 -15.88
CA PRO A 169 2.32 8.39 -16.65
C PRO A 169 1.94 8.44 -18.13
N LYS A 170 2.36 9.51 -18.82
CA LYS A 170 2.06 9.77 -20.24
C LYS A 170 2.52 8.63 -21.18
N HIS A 171 3.43 7.79 -20.71
CA HIS A 171 3.94 6.64 -21.43
C HIS A 171 3.39 5.33 -20.83
N LYS A 172 2.70 4.54 -21.67
CA LYS A 172 2.35 3.16 -21.35
C LYS A 172 3.63 2.33 -21.30
N LEU A 173 4.01 1.85 -20.12
CA LEU A 173 4.90 0.69 -20.03
C LEU A 173 4.04 -0.54 -20.25
N ASN A 174 4.23 -1.23 -21.38
CA ASN A 174 3.45 -2.43 -21.75
C ASN A 174 3.72 -3.65 -20.85
N MET A 175 4.57 -3.52 -19.83
CA MET A 175 4.98 -4.62 -18.95
C MET A 175 4.07 -4.83 -17.73
N ALA A 176 3.26 -3.84 -17.34
CA ALA A 176 2.40 -3.94 -16.17
C ALA A 176 1.26 -2.90 -16.16
N THR A 177 0.19 -3.16 -15.42
CA THR A 177 -0.86 -2.16 -15.15
C THR A 177 -0.32 -1.04 -14.27
N GLY A 178 -0.88 0.18 -14.32
CA GLY A 178 -0.29 1.30 -13.55
C GLY A 178 -0.27 1.11 -12.02
N THR A 179 -1.16 0.29 -11.45
CA THR A 179 -1.08 -0.14 -10.04
C THR A 179 0.12 -1.05 -9.77
N GLU A 180 0.45 -1.91 -10.73
CA GLU A 180 1.62 -2.78 -10.63
C GLU A 180 2.90 -1.95 -10.84
N LEU A 181 2.89 -0.92 -11.70
CA LEU A 181 4.02 -0.01 -11.85
C LEU A 181 4.38 0.73 -10.56
N ILE A 182 3.39 1.25 -9.82
CA ILE A 182 3.61 1.92 -8.52
C ILE A 182 4.12 0.91 -7.49
N SER A 183 3.50 -0.28 -7.43
CA SER A 183 3.94 -1.35 -6.52
C SER A 183 5.38 -1.78 -6.83
N LEU A 184 5.74 -1.90 -8.10
CA LEU A 184 7.10 -2.18 -8.58
C LEU A 184 8.07 -1.05 -8.21
N ALA A 185 7.67 0.21 -8.35
CA ALA A 185 8.48 1.35 -7.94
C ALA A 185 8.78 1.31 -6.43
N ILE A 186 7.76 1.06 -5.59
CA ILE A 186 7.92 0.89 -4.14
C ILE A 186 8.86 -0.28 -3.82
N LEU A 187 8.71 -1.41 -4.52
CA LEU A 187 9.60 -2.56 -4.35
C LEU A 187 11.05 -2.21 -4.71
N VAL A 188 11.28 -1.49 -5.82
CA VAL A 188 12.61 -1.03 -6.23
C VAL A 188 13.21 -0.10 -5.18
N MET A 189 12.43 0.83 -4.63
CA MET A 189 12.88 1.72 -3.55
C MET A 189 13.26 0.93 -2.29
N SER A 190 12.39 0.01 -1.85
CA SER A 190 12.63 -0.85 -0.68
C SER A 190 13.88 -1.71 -0.84
N LEU A 191 14.05 -2.33 -2.01
CA LEU A 191 15.24 -3.12 -2.34
C LEU A 191 16.50 -2.26 -2.39
N SER A 192 16.40 -1.02 -2.90
CA SER A 192 17.53 -0.08 -2.92
C SER A 192 17.99 0.28 -1.51
N ILE A 193 17.06 0.56 -0.60
CA ILE A 193 17.37 0.86 0.81
C ILE A 193 18.01 -0.35 1.49
N ARG A 194 17.47 -1.55 1.28
CA ARG A 194 18.03 -2.80 1.84
C ARG A 194 19.44 -3.07 1.31
N LEU A 195 19.67 -2.81 0.03
CA LEU A 195 20.98 -2.95 -0.60
C LEU A 195 21.98 -1.96 0.00
N GLU A 196 21.60 -0.70 0.17
CA GLU A 196 22.44 0.31 0.83
C GLU A 196 22.81 -0.08 2.26
N ALA A 197 21.83 -0.56 3.05
CA ALA A 197 22.07 -1.05 4.40
C ALA A 197 23.09 -2.21 4.40
N LEU A 198 22.90 -3.20 3.53
CA LEU A 198 23.81 -4.33 3.39
C LEU A 198 25.23 -3.89 2.97
N ILE A 199 25.35 -2.97 2.02
CA ILE A 199 26.65 -2.44 1.57
C ILE A 199 27.39 -1.79 2.75
N ASN A 200 26.68 -0.99 3.54
CA ASN A 200 27.26 -0.33 4.71
C ASN A 200 27.66 -1.33 5.80
N GLU A 201 26.85 -2.37 6.04
CA GLU A 201 27.16 -3.42 7.01
C GLU A 201 28.37 -4.26 6.60
N LEU A 202 28.49 -4.61 5.31
CA LEU A 202 29.66 -5.31 4.78
C LEU A 202 30.93 -4.46 4.86
N ALA A 203 30.83 -3.14 4.68
CA ALA A 203 31.96 -2.23 4.84
C ALA A 203 32.37 -2.07 6.31
N GLN A 204 31.41 -1.93 7.23
CA GLN A 204 31.67 -1.88 8.68
C GLN A 204 32.36 -3.14 9.20
N ASN A 205 32.06 -4.29 8.61
CA ASN A 205 32.71 -5.57 8.90
C ASN A 205 34.02 -5.79 8.12
N ASN A 206 34.54 -4.77 7.42
CA ASN A 206 35.76 -4.83 6.60
C ASN A 206 35.74 -5.89 5.48
N ILE A 207 34.56 -6.36 5.08
CA ILE A 207 34.39 -7.30 3.96
C ILE A 207 34.48 -6.56 2.62
N LEU A 208 34.02 -5.31 2.58
CA LEU A 208 34.15 -4.40 1.44
C LEU A 208 35.13 -3.27 1.76
N SER A 209 35.96 -2.90 0.79
CA SER A 209 36.75 -1.67 0.88
C SER A 209 35.89 -0.42 0.64
N ASP A 210 36.29 0.71 1.21
CA ASP A 210 35.59 1.99 1.06
C ASP A 210 35.39 2.38 -0.41
N LYS A 211 36.42 2.14 -1.25
CA LYS A 211 36.31 2.36 -2.70
C LYS A 211 35.22 1.53 -3.36
N LYS A 212 35.07 0.25 -2.98
CA LYS A 212 34.02 -0.63 -3.52
C LYS A 212 32.64 -0.23 -2.98
N ARG A 213 32.55 0.13 -1.70
CA ARG A 213 31.34 0.66 -1.06
C ARG A 213 30.81 1.89 -1.83
N ASP A 214 31.67 2.88 -2.06
CA ASP A 214 31.29 4.12 -2.76
C ASP A 214 30.82 3.85 -4.20
N MET A 215 31.51 2.94 -4.91
CA MET A 215 31.11 2.55 -6.26
C MET A 215 29.75 1.85 -6.32
N LEU A 216 29.41 1.02 -5.31
CA LEU A 216 28.11 0.35 -5.22
C LEU A 216 26.99 1.36 -4.90
N LEU A 217 27.21 2.27 -3.96
CA LEU A 217 26.23 3.30 -3.56
C LEU A 217 25.96 4.33 -4.67
N GLN A 218 26.99 4.70 -5.44
CA GLN A 218 26.84 5.61 -6.60
C GLN A 218 26.21 4.95 -7.84
N LYS A 219 25.65 3.74 -7.72
CA LYS A 219 25.09 2.94 -8.81
C LYS A 219 26.08 2.69 -9.97
N ASN A 220 27.37 2.80 -9.68
CA ASN A 220 28.48 2.53 -10.60
C ASN A 220 28.91 1.06 -10.58
N TRP A 221 28.08 0.17 -10.04
CA TRP A 221 28.31 -1.26 -9.90
C TRP A 221 28.60 -1.97 -11.24
N LYS A 222 28.13 -1.43 -12.36
CA LYS A 222 28.47 -1.93 -13.71
C LYS A 222 29.98 -1.88 -14.00
N LYS A 223 30.75 -1.02 -13.33
CA LYS A 223 32.22 -0.98 -13.46
C LYS A 223 32.94 -2.02 -12.59
N LEU A 224 32.23 -2.64 -11.63
CA LEU A 224 32.74 -3.70 -10.76
C LEU A 224 32.55 -5.10 -11.35
N LEU A 225 31.68 -5.24 -12.35
CA LEU A 225 31.44 -6.49 -13.06
C LEU A 225 32.21 -6.52 -14.36
N ASP A 226 32.91 -7.63 -14.62
CA ASP A 226 33.43 -7.92 -15.97
C ASP A 226 32.29 -8.22 -16.95
N ASN A 227 32.61 -8.18 -18.24
CA ASN A 227 31.60 -8.33 -19.29
C ASN A 227 31.01 -9.74 -19.37
N THR A 228 31.76 -10.77 -18.97
CA THR A 228 31.29 -12.16 -18.91
C THR A 228 30.21 -12.29 -17.86
N ARG A 229 30.45 -11.77 -16.65
CA ARG A 229 29.51 -11.83 -15.54
C ARG A 229 28.25 -11.01 -15.78
N LYS A 230 28.36 -9.87 -16.48
CA LYS A 230 27.19 -9.11 -16.92
C LYS A 230 26.31 -9.90 -17.87
N LYS A 231 26.92 -10.61 -18.82
CA LYS A 231 26.21 -11.40 -19.82
C LYS A 231 25.47 -12.56 -19.17
N GLU A 232 26.12 -13.28 -18.26
CA GLU A 232 25.49 -14.36 -17.47
C GLU A 232 24.26 -13.87 -16.70
N ILE A 233 24.36 -12.74 -15.98
CA ILE A 233 23.24 -12.19 -15.21
C ILE A 233 22.07 -11.79 -16.12
N LEU A 234 22.36 -11.20 -17.29
CA LEU A 234 21.33 -10.83 -18.26
C LEU A 234 20.64 -12.06 -18.85
N GLU A 235 21.40 -13.09 -19.23
CA GLU A 235 20.86 -14.34 -19.75
C GLU A 235 20.02 -15.09 -18.70
N GLU A 236 20.45 -15.12 -17.44
CA GLU A 236 19.66 -15.66 -16.33
C GLU A 236 18.35 -14.87 -16.11
N THR A 237 18.41 -13.54 -16.22
CA THR A 237 17.25 -12.66 -16.05
C THR A 237 16.25 -12.87 -17.20
N ASP A 238 16.72 -12.89 -18.44
CA ASP A 238 15.88 -13.12 -19.63
C ASP A 238 15.24 -14.51 -19.58
N LEU A 239 15.98 -15.54 -19.16
CA LEU A 239 15.43 -16.88 -18.98
C LEU A 239 14.33 -16.93 -17.91
N GLN A 240 14.51 -16.21 -16.80
CA GLN A 240 13.47 -16.12 -15.76
C GLN A 240 12.25 -15.34 -16.23
N LEU A 241 12.45 -14.28 -17.03
CA LEU A 241 11.37 -13.50 -17.62
C LEU A 241 10.54 -14.33 -18.60
N HIS A 242 11.18 -15.09 -19.48
CA HIS A 242 10.49 -15.99 -20.40
C HIS A 242 9.68 -17.06 -19.67
N LYS A 243 10.26 -17.71 -18.65
CA LYS A 243 9.52 -18.67 -17.81
C LYS A 243 8.32 -18.06 -17.09
N ALA A 244 8.42 -16.79 -16.68
CA ALA A 244 7.31 -16.09 -16.02
C ALA A 244 6.19 -15.75 -17.01
N LEU A 245 6.53 -15.39 -18.25
CA LEU A 245 5.57 -15.12 -19.32
C LEU A 245 4.85 -16.41 -19.78
N ASP A 246 5.61 -17.49 -19.99
CA ASP A 246 5.03 -18.80 -20.35
C ASP A 246 4.07 -19.31 -19.27
N ALA A 247 4.41 -19.08 -17.99
CA ALA A 247 3.55 -19.42 -16.86
C ALA A 247 2.36 -18.47 -16.66
N GLU A 248 2.30 -17.31 -17.31
CA GLU A 248 1.09 -16.48 -17.35
C GLU A 248 0.16 -16.88 -18.52
N GLU A 249 0.71 -17.36 -19.65
CA GLU A 249 -0.06 -17.86 -20.79
C GLU A 249 -0.79 -19.18 -20.51
N GLU A 250 -0.29 -20.04 -19.60
CA GLU A 250 -0.98 -21.28 -19.21
C GLU A 250 -2.25 -21.07 -18.36
N PHE A 251 -2.55 -19.84 -17.92
CA PHE A 251 -3.68 -19.52 -17.03
C PHE A 251 -4.76 -18.62 -17.65
N ASP A 252 -4.66 -18.27 -18.94
CA ASP A 252 -5.72 -17.65 -19.75
C ASP A 252 -6.48 -18.69 -20.59
#